data_AF-A0A8C5F351-F1
#
_entry.id   AF-A0A8C5F351-F1
#
_cell.length_a   1.000
_cell.length_b   1.000
_cell.length_c   1.000
_cell.angle_alpha   90.00
_cell.angle_beta   90.00
_cell.angle_gamma   90.00
#
_symmetry.space_group_name_H-M   'P 1'
#
loop_
_entity.id
_entity.type
_entity.pdbx_description
1 polymer ?
#
loop_
_entity_poly.entity_id
_entity_poly.type
_entity_poly.pdbx_seq_one_letter_code
_entity_poly.pdbx_strand_id
1 'polypeptide(L)'
;MRRVSPHCSVGWGPGSPWGLDGEGDCWLTGGSLPTGLSLSLSLPADPGPHSLRYFYTAVSEPGPGLPQFTVVGYLDDQLFFHFDSEGKGAQPRAPWIQAEGPEYWDRQTWIAKGWQEAFNGNVRIAMEHYNQSGVRGLHTFQYMYGCQLRADGSTGGFRQYGYDGRDFLSYDTRTPTWVAPSKEAEITKGKMDADRRLSQQQRDYLERKCVEWLQKYLGYGKETLQRRERPAMRVTGRDAPGGPTTLCCRAHGFYPRDIALSWLRKGESREQETWRGGVLPNGDGTYHAWATVELDPRERGLYRCHVERESLAQPLVAVWGEAGGSSLDPSLGRGVTAEPAWISAWARVLDPSLGRGVTVEPAWIPAWPGCNCGASLDPSLAGV
;
A
#
# COMPACT_ATOMS: atom_id res chain seq x y z
N MET A 1 43.06 33.71 36.87
CA MET A 1 43.14 35.03 36.18
C MET A 1 42.01 35.11 35.15
N ARG A 2 41.40 36.30 34.94
CA ARG A 2 40.47 36.74 33.85
C ARG A 2 39.50 35.65 33.28
N ARG A 3 38.19 35.66 33.61
CA ARG A 3 37.09 36.45 32.96
C ARG A 3 37.13 36.30 31.42
N VAL A 4 36.04 35.96 30.71
CA VAL A 4 34.71 36.63 30.69
C VAL A 4 33.57 35.65 30.35
N SER A 5 32.39 35.87 30.94
CA SER A 5 31.07 35.54 30.34
C SER A 5 30.33 36.86 30.06
N PRO A 6 29.35 36.88 29.14
CA PRO A 6 28.00 37.16 29.63
C PRO A 6 26.87 36.35 28.97
N HIS A 7 25.73 36.32 29.66
CA HIS A 7 24.43 35.85 29.17
C HIS A 7 23.85 36.73 28.04
N CYS A 8 22.88 36.17 27.32
CA CYS A 8 21.59 36.84 27.09
C CYS A 8 20.47 35.78 27.01
N SER A 9 19.28 36.09 27.57
CA SER A 9 18.16 35.14 27.70
C SER A 9 16.82 35.82 27.34
N VAL A 10 16.13 35.38 26.27
CA VAL A 10 14.71 35.64 25.92
C VAL A 10 14.24 34.54 24.93
N GLY A 11 13.00 34.04 24.88
CA GLY A 11 11.90 34.14 25.84
C GLY A 11 10.47 34.07 25.24
N TRP A 12 9.93 32.86 25.04
CA TRP A 12 8.50 32.51 24.75
C TRP A 12 7.83 33.02 23.45
N GLY A 13 7.10 32.12 22.76
CA GLY A 13 6.10 32.47 21.73
C GLY A 13 5.79 31.34 20.73
N PRO A 14 4.52 30.98 20.46
CA PRO A 14 4.17 29.85 19.58
C PRO A 14 4.06 30.26 18.10
N GLY A 15 4.42 29.35 17.20
CA GLY A 15 4.27 29.57 15.76
C GLY A 15 4.49 28.31 14.92
N SER A 16 3.40 27.67 14.50
CA SER A 16 3.42 26.76 13.35
C SER A 16 3.70 27.58 12.08
N PRO A 17 4.51 27.05 11.15
CA PRO A 17 3.96 26.91 9.80
C PRO A 17 4.51 25.67 9.09
N TRP A 18 3.81 24.54 9.17
CA TRP A 18 3.85 23.53 8.10
C TRP A 18 2.69 23.80 7.13
N GLY A 19 2.75 24.96 6.48
CA GLY A 19 2.04 25.18 5.24
C GLY A 19 2.80 24.44 4.15
N LEU A 20 2.34 23.25 3.78
CA LEU A 20 2.85 22.55 2.60
C LEU A 20 2.17 23.14 1.37
N ASP A 21 2.70 24.27 0.89
CA ASP A 21 2.36 24.78 -0.43
C ASP A 21 2.73 23.75 -1.49
N GLY A 22 1.73 23.26 -2.22
CA GLY A 22 1.81 22.12 -3.14
C GLY A 22 2.52 22.39 -4.46
N GLU A 23 3.63 23.13 -4.45
CA GLU A 23 4.47 23.39 -5.63
C GLU A 23 5.56 22.31 -5.79
N GLY A 24 5.13 21.05 -5.93
CA GLY A 24 6.02 20.00 -6.44
C GLY A 24 6.35 20.28 -7.92
N ASP A 25 7.62 20.49 -8.25
CA ASP A 25 8.08 20.89 -9.58
C ASP A 25 8.02 19.74 -10.61
N CYS A 26 7.51 20.00 -11.82
CA CYS A 26 7.46 19.00 -12.90
C CYS A 26 8.78 18.83 -13.66
N TRP A 27 9.83 19.50 -13.21
CA TRP A 27 11.06 19.76 -13.98
C TRP A 27 12.28 19.01 -13.47
N LEU A 28 12.10 18.08 -12.51
CA LEU A 28 13.16 17.23 -11.98
C LEU A 28 13.49 16.09 -12.96
N THR A 29 14.12 16.44 -14.08
CA THR A 29 14.86 15.49 -14.91
C THR A 29 16.21 15.17 -14.26
N GLY A 30 16.47 13.90 -13.97
CA GLY A 30 17.84 13.41 -13.81
C GLY A 30 18.57 13.75 -12.50
N GLY A 31 17.86 13.80 -11.36
CA GLY A 31 18.49 13.59 -10.07
C GLY A 31 18.54 12.10 -9.75
N SER A 32 19.73 11.51 -9.58
CA SER A 32 19.88 10.15 -9.05
C SER A 32 19.50 10.12 -7.57
N LEU A 33 18.20 10.04 -7.30
CA LEU A 33 17.68 9.68 -5.99
C LEU A 33 18.32 8.33 -5.59
N PRO A 34 18.67 8.12 -4.30
CA PRO A 34 19.03 6.79 -3.86
C PRO A 34 17.85 5.87 -4.20
N THR A 35 18.12 4.78 -4.92
CA THR A 35 17.09 3.86 -5.41
C THR A 35 16.33 3.30 -4.22
N GLY A 36 15.15 3.88 -3.96
CA GLY A 36 14.22 3.38 -2.97
C GLY A 36 13.83 1.94 -3.30
N LEU A 37 13.48 1.18 -2.27
CA LEU A 37 13.12 -0.24 -2.35
C LEU A 37 12.04 -0.47 -3.42
N SER A 38 12.48 -0.89 -4.61
CA SER A 38 11.59 -1.26 -5.70
C SER A 38 10.94 -2.60 -5.37
N LEU A 39 9.63 -2.58 -5.13
CA LEU A 39 8.80 -3.77 -5.05
C LEU A 39 8.69 -4.44 -6.42
N SER A 40 9.71 -5.22 -6.80
CA SER A 40 9.61 -6.21 -7.89
C SER A 40 8.93 -7.50 -7.40
N LEU A 41 7.74 -7.34 -6.82
CA LEU A 41 6.77 -8.43 -6.70
C LEU A 41 5.80 -8.31 -7.89
N SER A 42 5.72 -9.37 -8.69
CA SER A 42 4.86 -9.42 -9.87
C SER A 42 3.38 -9.28 -9.47
N LEU A 43 2.81 -8.09 -9.67
CA LEU A 43 1.37 -7.88 -9.53
C LEU A 43 0.62 -8.85 -10.46
N PRO A 44 -0.40 -9.58 -9.99
CA PRO A 44 -1.17 -10.47 -10.85
C PRO A 44 -1.78 -9.71 -12.03
N ALA A 45 -1.58 -10.24 -13.24
CA ALA A 45 -2.35 -9.79 -14.39
C ALA A 45 -3.84 -10.10 -14.13
N ASP A 46 -4.67 -9.08 -14.33
CA ASP A 46 -6.09 -9.04 -13.98
C ASP A 46 -6.37 -8.95 -12.46
N PRO A 47 -6.23 -7.76 -11.85
CA PRO A 47 -6.84 -7.48 -10.55
C PRO A 47 -8.36 -7.59 -10.71
N GLY A 48 -8.99 -8.45 -9.91
CA GLY A 48 -10.45 -8.38 -9.78
C GLY A 48 -10.87 -6.98 -9.30
N PRO A 49 -12.14 -6.54 -9.53
CA PRO A 49 -12.61 -5.22 -9.12
C PRO A 49 -12.32 -4.92 -7.64
N HIS A 50 -12.19 -5.95 -6.80
CA HIS A 50 -11.71 -5.80 -5.43
C HIS A 50 -10.59 -6.76 -5.03
N SER A 51 -9.67 -6.28 -4.17
CA SER A 51 -8.58 -7.06 -3.60
C SER A 51 -8.23 -6.63 -2.17
N LEU A 52 -7.88 -7.60 -1.31
CA LEU A 52 -7.35 -7.38 0.02
C LEU A 52 -5.88 -7.82 0.01
N ARG A 53 -4.95 -6.90 0.27
CA ARG A 53 -3.51 -7.11 0.20
C ARG A 53 -2.84 -6.69 1.50
N TYR A 54 -1.94 -7.51 2.05
CA TYR A 54 -1.04 -7.09 3.12
C TYR A 54 0.42 -7.26 2.69
N PHE A 55 1.25 -6.29 3.05
CA PHE A 55 2.69 -6.28 2.79
C PHE A 55 3.43 -6.14 4.12
N TYR A 56 4.35 -7.05 4.35
CA TYR A 56 5.22 -7.15 5.52
C TYR A 56 6.64 -6.93 5.02
N THR A 57 7.41 -6.04 5.64
CA THR A 57 8.81 -5.78 5.28
C THR A 57 9.65 -5.71 6.54
N ALA A 58 10.73 -6.49 6.58
CA ALA A 58 11.81 -6.34 7.56
C ALA A 58 13.14 -6.01 6.90
N VAL A 59 14.00 -5.33 7.66
CA VAL A 59 15.35 -4.94 7.23
C VAL A 59 16.41 -5.42 8.23
N SER A 60 17.62 -5.74 7.75
CA SER A 60 18.74 -6.15 8.61
C SER A 60 19.21 -5.01 9.51
N GLU A 61 19.41 -3.84 8.90
CA GLU A 61 19.95 -2.63 9.53
C GLU A 61 19.06 -1.44 9.14
N PRO A 62 18.12 -0.99 10.00
CA PRO A 62 17.31 0.18 9.69
C PRO A 62 18.15 1.47 9.67
N GLY A 63 17.83 2.36 8.73
CA GLY A 63 18.38 3.73 8.74
C GLY A 63 17.91 4.53 9.97
N PRO A 64 18.61 5.60 10.36
CA PRO A 64 18.24 6.39 11.54
C PRO A 64 16.80 6.89 11.49
N GLY A 65 15.98 6.51 12.49
CA GLY A 65 14.57 6.88 12.59
C GLY A 65 13.62 6.11 11.66
N LEU A 66 14.09 5.07 10.97
CA LEU A 66 13.24 4.14 10.21
C LEU A 66 12.95 2.88 11.02
N PRO A 67 11.74 2.31 10.92
CA PRO A 67 11.40 1.06 11.59
C PRO A 67 12.15 -0.14 11.00
N GLN A 68 12.56 -1.08 11.85
CA GLN A 68 13.14 -2.36 11.41
C GLN A 68 12.10 -3.25 10.71
N PHE A 69 10.83 -3.14 11.10
CA PHE A 69 9.74 -3.95 10.57
C PHE A 69 8.47 -3.11 10.37
N THR A 70 7.77 -3.37 9.28
CA THR A 70 6.50 -2.71 8.92
C THR A 70 5.47 -3.69 8.38
N VAL A 71 4.19 -3.40 8.63
CA VAL A 71 3.06 -4.07 7.98
C VAL A 71 2.08 -3.01 7.48
N VAL A 72 1.71 -3.09 6.20
CA VAL A 72 0.68 -2.25 5.59
C VAL A 72 -0.40 -3.10 4.95
N GLY A 73 -1.66 -2.73 5.17
CA GLY A 73 -2.83 -3.42 4.59
C GLY A 73 -3.61 -2.48 3.68
N TYR A 74 -3.90 -2.97 2.49
CA TYR A 74 -4.63 -2.29 1.42
C TYR A 74 -5.93 -3.01 1.09
N LEU A 75 -7.01 -2.23 0.99
CA LEU A 75 -8.25 -2.64 0.37
C LEU A 75 -8.34 -1.89 -0.94
N ASP A 76 -8.28 -2.64 -2.03
CA ASP A 76 -7.95 -2.14 -3.36
C ASP A 76 -6.64 -1.34 -3.28
N ASP A 77 -6.67 -0.05 -3.60
CA ASP A 77 -5.50 0.82 -3.48
C ASP A 77 -5.60 1.80 -2.28
N GLN A 78 -6.56 1.59 -1.37
CA GLN A 78 -6.68 2.36 -0.12
C GLN A 78 -5.95 1.68 1.04
N LEU A 79 -4.96 2.38 1.61
CA LEU A 79 -4.29 1.99 2.84
C LEU A 79 -5.27 2.09 4.02
N PHE A 80 -5.59 0.96 4.66
CA PHE A 80 -6.50 0.91 5.81
C PHE A 80 -5.82 0.46 7.11
N PHE A 81 -4.68 -0.22 7.01
CA PHE A 81 -3.95 -0.79 8.15
C PHE A 81 -2.48 -0.40 8.11
N HIS A 82 -1.90 -0.07 9.25
CA HIS A 82 -0.46 0.19 9.41
C HIS A 82 0.06 -0.31 10.76
N PHE A 83 1.21 -0.95 10.77
CA PHE A 83 2.03 -1.24 11.93
C PHE A 83 3.50 -0.99 11.59
N ASP A 84 4.27 -0.53 12.56
CA ASP A 84 5.72 -0.38 12.46
C ASP A 84 6.38 -0.67 13.83
N SER A 85 7.67 -1.00 13.84
CA SER A 85 8.40 -1.42 15.04
C SER A 85 8.61 -0.32 16.09
N GLU A 86 8.52 0.96 15.71
CA GLU A 86 8.72 2.10 16.61
C GLU A 86 7.38 2.62 17.17
N GLY A 87 6.28 2.26 16.50
CA GLY A 87 4.92 2.65 16.82
C GLY A 87 4.34 1.98 18.07
N LYS A 88 3.27 2.59 18.60
CA LYS A 88 2.58 2.07 19.80
C LYS A 88 1.75 0.81 19.56
N GLY A 89 1.49 0.45 18.29
CA GLY A 89 0.66 -0.66 17.89
C GLY A 89 0.09 -0.49 16.48
N ALA A 90 -0.82 -1.38 16.11
CA ALA A 90 -1.53 -1.36 14.83
C ALA A 90 -2.50 -0.17 14.78
N GLN A 91 -2.54 0.53 13.65
CA GLN A 91 -3.27 1.79 13.47
C GLN A 91 -4.25 1.72 12.29
N PRO A 92 -5.50 2.21 12.46
CA PRO A 92 -6.38 2.47 11.33
C PRO A 92 -5.81 3.61 10.48
N ARG A 93 -5.79 3.39 9.16
CA ARG A 93 -5.43 4.41 8.15
C ARG A 93 -6.62 4.89 7.32
N ALA A 94 -7.76 4.23 7.44
CA ALA A 94 -9.03 4.67 6.88
C ALA A 94 -10.10 4.83 7.99
N PRO A 95 -11.06 5.77 7.89
CA PRO A 95 -12.12 5.91 8.89
C PRO A 95 -13.02 4.67 9.01
N TRP A 96 -13.33 4.02 7.89
CA TRP A 96 -14.30 2.92 7.84
C TRP A 96 -13.86 1.64 8.59
N ILE A 97 -12.56 1.38 8.75
CA ILE A 97 -12.07 0.19 9.49
C ILE A 97 -12.25 0.33 11.01
N GLN A 98 -12.58 1.53 11.52
CA GLN A 98 -12.90 1.71 12.94
C GLN A 98 -14.13 0.89 13.39
N ALA A 99 -14.96 0.43 12.45
CA ALA A 99 -16.08 -0.48 12.70
C ALA A 99 -15.68 -1.86 13.30
N GLU A 100 -14.40 -2.26 13.26
CA GLU A 100 -13.93 -3.47 13.97
C GLU A 100 -13.85 -3.31 15.50
N GLY A 101 -13.82 -2.09 16.02
CA GLY A 101 -13.67 -1.84 17.47
C GLY A 101 -12.26 -2.09 18.04
N PRO A 102 -12.01 -1.76 19.32
CA PRO A 102 -10.67 -1.76 19.91
C PRO A 102 -10.05 -3.15 20.05
N GLU A 103 -10.84 -4.18 20.41
CA GLU A 103 -10.33 -5.56 20.60
C GLU A 103 -9.66 -6.13 19.34
N TYR A 104 -10.14 -5.72 18.16
CA TYR A 104 -9.49 -6.07 16.89
C TYR A 104 -8.09 -5.45 16.80
N TRP A 105 -7.94 -4.16 17.11
CA TRP A 105 -6.66 -3.45 17.02
C TRP A 105 -5.64 -3.94 18.05
N ASP A 106 -6.08 -4.28 19.26
CA ASP A 106 -5.24 -4.94 20.26
C ASP A 106 -4.76 -6.30 19.77
N ARG A 107 -5.66 -7.11 19.18
CA ARG A 107 -5.32 -8.40 18.59
C ARG A 107 -4.35 -8.25 17.41
N GLN A 108 -4.60 -7.32 16.48
CA GLN A 108 -3.69 -7.08 15.35
C GLN A 108 -2.33 -6.56 15.82
N THR A 109 -2.27 -5.77 16.89
CA THR A 109 -1.02 -5.33 17.51
C THR A 109 -0.22 -6.50 18.06
N TRP A 110 -0.87 -7.42 18.79
CA TRP A 110 -0.22 -8.63 19.30
C TRP A 110 0.28 -9.53 18.17
N ILE A 111 -0.56 -9.73 17.14
CA ILE A 111 -0.19 -10.48 15.93
C ILE A 111 1.04 -9.86 15.26
N ALA A 112 1.02 -8.56 14.98
CA ALA A 112 2.10 -7.87 14.28
C ALA A 112 3.44 -7.94 15.03
N LYS A 113 3.43 -7.89 16.37
CA LYS A 113 4.63 -8.11 17.20
C LYS A 113 5.19 -9.54 17.07
N GLY A 114 4.33 -10.56 17.05
CA GLY A 114 4.78 -11.94 16.76
C GLY A 114 5.38 -12.10 15.36
N TRP A 115 4.83 -11.40 14.36
CA TRP A 115 5.41 -11.36 13.02
C TRP A 115 6.74 -10.60 12.96
N GLN A 116 6.91 -9.52 13.73
CA GLN A 116 8.16 -8.77 13.86
C GLN A 116 9.30 -9.67 14.38
N GLU A 117 9.06 -10.42 15.46
CA GLU A 117 10.04 -11.35 16.02
C GLU A 117 10.45 -12.44 15.02
N ALA A 118 9.48 -13.03 14.32
CA ALA A 118 9.75 -14.00 13.28
C ALA A 118 10.55 -13.38 12.11
N PHE A 119 10.19 -12.18 11.64
CA PHE A 119 10.85 -11.53 10.51
C PHE A 119 12.29 -11.09 10.84
N ASN A 120 12.57 -10.72 12.08
CA ASN A 120 13.92 -10.46 12.57
C ASN A 120 14.80 -11.72 12.53
N GLY A 121 14.22 -12.91 12.68
CA GLY A 121 14.85 -14.17 12.30
C GLY A 121 15.06 -14.24 10.79
N ASN A 122 13.97 -14.17 10.03
CA ASN A 122 13.90 -14.44 8.58
C ASN A 122 14.90 -13.64 7.73
N VAL A 123 15.25 -12.41 8.11
CA VAL A 123 16.28 -11.64 7.38
C VAL A 123 17.66 -12.31 7.51
N ARG A 124 18.12 -12.63 8.73
CA ARG A 124 19.43 -13.28 8.99
C ARG A 124 19.53 -14.64 8.30
N ILE A 125 18.39 -15.31 8.30
CA ILE A 125 18.09 -16.61 7.74
C ILE A 125 18.24 -16.64 6.21
N ALA A 126 17.68 -15.64 5.53
CA ALA A 126 17.89 -15.46 4.10
C ALA A 126 19.36 -15.08 3.82
N MET A 127 19.97 -14.22 4.64
CA MET A 127 21.41 -13.91 4.52
C MET A 127 22.27 -15.18 4.62
N GLU A 128 21.97 -16.13 5.51
CA GLU A 128 22.67 -17.42 5.60
C GLU A 128 22.52 -18.25 4.32
N HIS A 129 21.31 -18.38 3.77
CA HIS A 129 21.07 -19.12 2.53
C HIS A 129 21.84 -18.54 1.31
N TYR A 130 22.03 -17.22 1.29
CA TYR A 130 22.81 -16.54 0.25
C TYR A 130 24.29 -16.33 0.60
N ASN A 131 24.79 -16.90 1.71
CA ASN A 131 26.16 -16.76 2.22
C ASN A 131 26.59 -15.30 2.50
N GLN A 132 25.65 -14.46 2.93
CA GLN A 132 25.80 -13.02 3.18
C GLN A 132 25.97 -12.65 4.66
N SER A 133 25.95 -13.61 5.60
CA SER A 133 25.95 -13.33 7.06
C SER A 133 27.16 -12.54 7.60
N GLY A 134 28.25 -12.43 6.83
CA GLY A 134 29.43 -11.60 7.14
C GLY A 134 29.59 -10.36 6.24
N VAL A 135 28.66 -10.12 5.32
CA VAL A 135 28.68 -8.98 4.39
C VAL A 135 27.96 -7.80 5.03
N ARG A 136 28.59 -6.61 5.02
CA ARG A 136 27.91 -5.38 5.43
C ARG A 136 26.97 -4.93 4.32
N GLY A 137 25.68 -4.80 4.63
CA GLY A 137 24.67 -4.39 3.69
C GLY A 137 23.27 -4.30 4.31
N LEU A 138 22.45 -3.43 3.74
CA LEU A 138 21.01 -3.44 3.96
C LEU A 138 20.41 -4.62 3.21
N HIS A 139 19.98 -5.63 3.94
CA HIS A 139 19.21 -6.76 3.43
C HIS A 139 17.74 -6.60 3.80
N THR A 140 16.86 -7.05 2.92
CA THR A 140 15.41 -6.89 3.09
C THR A 140 14.67 -8.20 2.88
N PHE A 141 13.78 -8.55 3.80
CA PHE A 141 12.89 -9.70 3.67
C PHE A 141 11.45 -9.20 3.62
N GLN A 142 10.78 -9.49 2.51
CA GLN A 142 9.44 -9.00 2.20
C GLN A 142 8.47 -10.16 2.08
N TYR A 143 7.22 -9.90 2.44
CA TYR A 143 6.15 -10.88 2.37
C TYR A 143 4.84 -10.21 2.03
N MET A 144 4.18 -10.73 1.00
CA MET A 144 2.94 -10.21 0.48
C MET A 144 1.93 -11.35 0.42
N TYR A 145 0.73 -11.13 0.96
CA TYR A 145 -0.37 -12.07 0.82
C TYR A 145 -1.71 -11.38 0.71
N GLY A 146 -2.69 -12.10 0.22
CA GLY A 146 -4.03 -11.59 0.09
C GLY A 146 -4.90 -12.41 -0.83
N CYS A 147 -6.01 -11.79 -1.22
CA CYS A 147 -7.00 -12.37 -2.09
C CYS A 147 -7.67 -11.30 -2.95
N GLN A 148 -8.31 -11.75 -4.02
CA GLN A 148 -9.09 -10.92 -4.94
C GLN A 148 -10.43 -11.55 -5.24
N LEU A 149 -11.43 -10.70 -5.51
CA LEU A 149 -12.74 -11.06 -6.02
C LEU A 149 -12.85 -10.48 -7.43
N ARG A 150 -12.99 -11.35 -8.44
CA ARG A 150 -13.07 -10.98 -9.87
C ARG A 150 -14.50 -10.62 -10.28
N ALA A 151 -14.61 -9.97 -11.45
CA ALA A 151 -15.90 -9.50 -11.98
C ALA A 151 -16.85 -10.66 -12.35
N ASP A 152 -16.30 -11.83 -12.68
CA ASP A 152 -17.04 -13.09 -12.90
C ASP A 152 -17.47 -13.78 -11.59
N GLY A 153 -17.17 -13.18 -10.43
CA GLY A 153 -17.39 -13.76 -9.11
C GLY A 153 -16.33 -14.79 -8.68
N SER A 154 -15.34 -15.11 -9.52
CA SER A 154 -14.26 -16.01 -9.14
C SER A 154 -13.34 -15.37 -8.11
N THR A 155 -12.80 -16.18 -7.20
CA THR A 155 -11.83 -15.73 -6.21
C THR A 155 -10.40 -16.05 -6.65
N GLY A 156 -9.44 -15.34 -6.08
CA GLY A 156 -8.02 -15.63 -6.26
C GLY A 156 -7.28 -15.42 -4.94
N GLY A 157 -6.29 -16.27 -4.68
CA GLY A 157 -5.44 -16.20 -3.50
C GLY A 157 -3.98 -16.13 -3.89
N PHE A 158 -3.21 -15.26 -3.24
CA PHE A 158 -1.79 -15.08 -3.50
C PHE A 158 -0.99 -14.97 -2.20
N ARG A 159 0.24 -15.50 -2.23
CA ARG A 159 1.18 -15.50 -1.11
C ARG A 159 2.60 -15.62 -1.68
N GLN A 160 3.42 -14.60 -1.44
CA GLN A 160 4.75 -14.43 -2.04
C GLN A 160 5.71 -13.83 -1.01
N TYR A 161 6.97 -14.25 -1.07
CA TYR A 161 8.10 -13.73 -0.31
C TYR A 161 9.13 -13.20 -1.28
N GLY A 162 9.74 -12.07 -0.93
CA GLY A 162 10.86 -11.48 -1.64
C GLY A 162 12.07 -11.31 -0.72
N TYR A 163 13.26 -11.38 -1.29
CA TYR A 163 14.53 -11.12 -0.61
C TYR A 163 15.40 -10.21 -1.48
N ASP A 164 15.90 -9.12 -0.91
CA ASP A 164 16.67 -8.08 -1.61
C ASP A 164 16.03 -7.62 -2.94
N GLY A 165 14.70 -7.44 -2.90
CA GLY A 165 13.87 -7.02 -4.04
C GLY A 165 13.62 -8.10 -5.10
N ARG A 166 14.12 -9.33 -4.92
CA ARG A 166 13.93 -10.47 -5.84
C ARG A 166 12.89 -11.44 -5.30
N ASP A 167 12.19 -12.15 -6.19
CA ASP A 167 11.33 -13.26 -5.79
C ASP A 167 12.15 -14.31 -5.01
N PHE A 168 11.66 -14.73 -3.85
CA PHE A 168 12.28 -15.74 -2.99
C PHE A 168 11.43 -17.00 -2.89
N LEU A 169 10.12 -16.88 -2.65
CA LEU A 169 9.22 -18.03 -2.55
C LEU A 169 7.79 -17.63 -2.87
N SER A 170 7.07 -18.39 -3.69
CA SER A 170 5.63 -18.16 -3.94
C SER A 170 4.80 -19.42 -3.70
N TYR A 171 3.51 -19.25 -3.40
CA TYR A 171 2.59 -20.36 -3.13
C TYR A 171 1.62 -20.55 -4.29
N ASP A 172 1.63 -21.73 -4.90
CA ASP A 172 0.62 -22.12 -5.89
C ASP A 172 -0.60 -22.73 -5.19
N THR A 173 -1.69 -21.97 -5.20
CA THR A 173 -3.00 -22.38 -4.66
C THR A 173 -3.64 -23.52 -5.46
N ARG A 174 -3.22 -23.79 -6.70
CA ARG A 174 -3.78 -24.85 -7.56
C ARG A 174 -3.24 -26.23 -7.18
N THR A 175 -1.93 -26.33 -6.92
CA THR A 175 -1.24 -27.58 -6.54
C THR A 175 -0.98 -27.72 -5.02
N PRO A 176 -1.61 -26.89 -4.18
CA PRO A 176 -1.16 -26.52 -2.83
C PRO A 176 0.35 -26.56 -2.49
N THR A 177 1.27 -26.25 -3.42
CA THR A 177 2.73 -26.34 -3.20
C THR A 177 3.45 -25.00 -3.29
N TRP A 178 4.68 -24.96 -2.79
CA TRP A 178 5.55 -23.79 -2.89
C TRP A 178 6.44 -23.84 -4.14
N VAL A 179 6.78 -22.66 -4.67
CA VAL A 179 7.64 -22.47 -5.84
C VAL A 179 8.83 -21.62 -5.43
N ALA A 180 10.04 -22.14 -5.64
CA ALA A 180 11.31 -21.46 -5.42
C ALA A 180 11.93 -21.09 -6.78
N PRO A 181 12.32 -19.82 -7.02
CA PRO A 181 12.98 -19.39 -8.24
C PRO A 181 14.52 -19.52 -8.19
N SER A 182 15.08 -19.84 -7.02
CA SER A 182 16.51 -19.95 -6.76
C SER A 182 16.85 -21.21 -5.96
N LYS A 183 18.09 -21.70 -6.05
CA LYS A 183 18.55 -22.87 -5.29
C LYS A 183 18.65 -22.58 -3.80
N GLU A 184 18.99 -21.35 -3.47
CA GLU A 184 19.07 -20.82 -2.11
C GLU A 184 17.67 -20.87 -1.43
N ALA A 185 16.60 -20.67 -2.20
CA ALA A 185 15.22 -20.81 -1.73
C ALA A 185 14.69 -22.26 -1.69
N GLU A 186 15.31 -23.21 -2.41
CA GLU A 186 14.87 -24.62 -2.40
C GLU A 186 14.92 -25.24 -0.99
N ILE A 187 15.88 -24.82 -0.15
CA ILE A 187 16.00 -25.25 1.25
C ILE A 187 14.74 -24.85 2.03
N THR A 188 14.25 -23.62 1.83
CA THR A 188 13.02 -23.15 2.49
C THR A 188 11.79 -23.81 1.89
N LYS A 189 11.70 -23.96 0.55
CA LYS A 189 10.63 -24.72 -0.12
C LYS A 189 10.50 -26.14 0.44
N GLY A 190 11.60 -26.88 0.59
CA GLY A 190 11.60 -28.24 1.12
C GLY A 190 11.01 -28.34 2.54
N LYS A 191 11.33 -27.37 3.42
CA LYS A 191 10.73 -27.27 4.75
C LYS A 191 9.22 -26.98 4.68
N MET A 192 8.79 -26.10 3.78
CA MET A 192 7.39 -25.67 3.65
C MET A 192 6.47 -26.74 3.03
N ASP A 193 6.97 -27.48 2.02
CA ASP A 193 6.22 -28.58 1.38
C ASP A 193 6.13 -29.84 2.27
N ALA A 194 7.05 -30.00 3.23
CA ALA A 194 7.04 -31.13 4.18
C ALA A 194 5.77 -31.13 5.06
N ASP A 195 5.30 -29.95 5.48
CA ASP A 195 4.02 -29.82 6.19
C ASP A 195 2.85 -29.58 5.23
N ARG A 196 2.33 -30.70 4.70
CA ARG A 196 1.12 -30.69 3.86
C ARG A 196 -0.12 -30.16 4.59
N ARG A 197 -0.22 -30.32 5.91
CA ARG A 197 -1.37 -29.84 6.69
C ARG A 197 -1.33 -28.32 6.76
N LEU A 198 -0.18 -27.73 7.06
CA LEU A 198 0.03 -26.29 7.05
C LEU A 198 -0.23 -25.71 5.66
N SER A 199 0.27 -26.35 4.60
CA SER A 199 0.04 -25.92 3.22
C SER A 199 -1.45 -25.91 2.87
N GLN A 200 -2.21 -26.97 3.17
CA GLN A 200 -3.67 -26.95 2.97
C GLN A 200 -4.36 -25.85 3.79
N GLN A 201 -3.93 -25.59 5.03
CA GLN A 201 -4.46 -24.47 5.81
C GLN A 201 -4.19 -23.11 5.16
N GLN A 202 -3.01 -22.90 4.55
CA GLN A 202 -2.73 -21.65 3.81
C GLN A 202 -3.70 -21.48 2.63
N ARG A 203 -3.99 -22.56 1.89
CA ARG A 203 -4.99 -22.56 0.82
C ARG A 203 -6.37 -22.18 1.35
N ASP A 204 -6.85 -22.87 2.39
CA ASP A 204 -8.17 -22.61 3.01
C ASP A 204 -8.32 -21.16 3.49
N TYR A 205 -7.23 -20.52 3.93
CA TYR A 205 -7.24 -19.09 4.25
C TYR A 205 -7.46 -18.21 3.04
N LEU A 206 -6.65 -18.41 2.00
CA LEU A 206 -6.62 -17.54 0.83
C LEU A 206 -7.91 -17.68 0.01
N GLU A 207 -8.45 -18.90 -0.12
CA GLU A 207 -9.67 -19.20 -0.87
C GLU A 207 -10.95 -18.83 -0.10
N ARG A 208 -10.95 -18.91 1.25
CA ARG A 208 -12.15 -18.66 2.07
C ARG A 208 -12.00 -17.49 3.05
N LYS A 209 -11.19 -17.63 4.11
CA LYS A 209 -11.16 -16.63 5.20
C LYS A 209 -10.76 -15.23 4.74
N CYS A 210 -9.80 -15.11 3.83
CA CYS A 210 -9.39 -13.83 3.26
C CYS A 210 -10.56 -13.19 2.48
N VAL A 211 -11.32 -14.00 1.73
CA VAL A 211 -12.48 -13.52 0.96
C VAL A 211 -13.62 -13.08 1.90
N GLU A 212 -13.86 -13.79 3.00
CA GLU A 212 -14.78 -13.39 4.07
C GLU A 212 -14.39 -11.99 4.64
N TRP A 213 -13.11 -11.77 4.92
CA TRP A 213 -12.60 -10.47 5.37
C TRP A 213 -12.69 -9.37 4.29
N LEU A 214 -12.36 -9.69 3.04
CA LEU A 214 -12.49 -8.78 1.90
C LEU A 214 -13.95 -8.31 1.76
N GLN A 215 -14.91 -9.23 1.73
CA GLN A 215 -16.34 -8.90 1.64
C GLN A 215 -16.82 -8.06 2.84
N LYS A 216 -16.36 -8.38 4.06
CA LYS A 216 -16.65 -7.58 5.27
C LYS A 216 -16.16 -6.14 5.14
N TYR A 217 -14.91 -5.95 4.72
CA TYR A 217 -14.32 -4.62 4.58
C TYR A 217 -14.90 -3.83 3.40
N LEU A 218 -15.30 -4.49 2.30
CA LEU A 218 -16.09 -3.85 1.23
C LEU A 218 -17.44 -3.35 1.75
N GLY A 219 -18.05 -4.07 2.70
CA GLY A 219 -19.26 -3.62 3.40
C GLY A 219 -19.04 -2.33 4.20
N TYR A 220 -17.94 -2.25 4.97
CA TYR A 220 -17.59 -1.06 5.74
C TYR A 220 -17.15 0.12 4.86
N GLY A 221 -16.27 -0.13 3.89
CA GLY A 221 -15.68 0.87 3.02
C GLY A 221 -16.59 1.32 1.87
N LYS A 222 -17.81 0.78 1.75
CA LYS A 222 -18.70 0.93 0.58
C LYS A 222 -18.75 2.37 0.04
N GLU A 223 -19.10 3.34 0.87
CA GLU A 223 -19.20 4.75 0.47
C GLU A 223 -17.84 5.32 0.02
N THR A 224 -16.76 4.93 0.70
CA THR A 224 -15.40 5.42 0.45
C THR A 224 -14.77 4.83 -0.82
N LEU A 225 -15.16 3.61 -1.21
CA LEU A 225 -14.68 2.92 -2.43
C LEU A 225 -15.57 3.23 -3.65
N GLN A 226 -16.87 3.47 -3.43
CA GLN A 226 -17.82 3.85 -4.47
C GLN A 226 -17.77 5.35 -4.81
N ARG A 227 -17.12 6.18 -3.99
CA ARG A 227 -16.93 7.61 -4.28
C ARG A 227 -16.27 7.82 -5.65
N ARG A 228 -16.59 8.94 -6.30
CA ARG A 228 -16.05 9.33 -7.61
C ARG A 228 -15.66 10.80 -7.54
N GLU A 229 -14.36 11.06 -7.58
CA GLU A 229 -13.80 12.42 -7.48
C GLU A 229 -13.27 12.82 -8.85
N ARG A 230 -13.72 13.96 -9.36
CA ARG A 230 -13.34 14.48 -10.68
C ARG A 230 -12.00 15.22 -10.57
N PRO A 231 -11.04 15.00 -11.50
CA PRO A 231 -9.76 15.69 -11.44
C PRO A 231 -9.93 17.20 -11.63
N ALA A 232 -9.28 17.97 -10.75
CA ALA A 232 -8.96 19.36 -11.01
C ALA A 232 -7.81 19.43 -12.02
N MET A 233 -8.00 20.20 -13.09
CA MET A 233 -7.09 20.22 -14.25
C MET A 233 -6.33 21.55 -14.33
N ARG A 234 -4.99 21.46 -14.42
CA ARG A 234 -4.13 22.64 -14.61
C ARG A 234 -3.13 22.40 -15.72
N VAL A 235 -3.07 23.31 -16.69
CA VAL A 235 -2.03 23.33 -17.72
C VAL A 235 -1.01 24.40 -17.38
N THR A 236 0.25 23.99 -17.24
CA THR A 236 1.42 24.86 -17.09
C THR A 236 2.47 24.49 -18.14
N GLY A 237 3.61 25.16 -18.17
CA GLY A 237 4.66 24.88 -19.15
C GLY A 237 5.70 25.97 -19.22
N ARG A 238 6.68 25.74 -20.09
CA ARG A 238 7.98 26.40 -20.06
C ARG A 238 8.51 26.54 -21.47
N ASP A 239 9.04 27.72 -21.78
CA ASP A 239 9.73 27.98 -23.03
C ASP A 239 11.22 27.68 -22.89
N ALA A 240 11.75 26.80 -23.73
CA ALA A 240 13.19 26.62 -23.85
C ALA A 240 13.79 27.85 -24.57
N PRO A 241 14.92 28.43 -24.11
CA PRO A 241 15.55 29.57 -24.78
C PRO A 241 15.92 29.23 -26.23
N GLY A 242 15.21 29.81 -27.20
CA GLY A 242 15.38 29.53 -28.63
C GLY A 242 14.92 28.15 -29.09
N GLY A 243 14.16 27.42 -28.27
CA GLY A 243 13.71 26.05 -28.51
C GLY A 243 12.19 25.86 -28.42
N PRO A 244 11.71 24.61 -28.25
CA PRO A 244 10.29 24.32 -28.11
C PRO A 244 9.69 24.84 -26.80
N THR A 245 8.36 25.00 -26.77
CA THR A 245 7.61 25.06 -25.51
C THR A 245 7.32 23.64 -25.04
N THR A 246 7.64 23.30 -23.79
CA THR A 246 7.11 22.11 -23.12
C THR A 246 5.82 22.49 -22.40
N LEU A 247 4.69 21.89 -22.78
CA LEU A 247 3.45 21.96 -22.00
C LEU A 247 3.37 20.79 -21.02
N CYS A 248 2.80 21.05 -19.85
CA CYS A 248 2.51 20.06 -18.81
C CYS A 248 1.05 20.20 -18.38
N CYS A 249 0.30 19.13 -18.53
CA CYS A 249 -1.06 19.01 -18.03
C CYS A 249 -1.04 18.16 -16.75
N ARG A 250 -1.61 18.68 -15.66
CA ARG A 250 -1.76 17.96 -14.40
C ARG A 250 -3.23 17.74 -14.07
N ALA A 251 -3.54 16.52 -13.67
CA ALA A 251 -4.79 16.11 -13.03
C ALA A 251 -4.52 15.89 -11.53
N HIS A 252 -5.31 16.51 -10.66
CA HIS A 252 -5.18 16.43 -9.21
C HIS A 252 -6.51 16.06 -8.55
N GLY A 253 -6.47 15.42 -7.37
CA GLY A 253 -7.66 15.23 -6.52
C GLY A 253 -8.68 14.26 -7.09
N PHE A 254 -8.24 13.24 -7.84
CA PHE A 254 -9.15 12.30 -8.50
C PHE A 254 -9.15 10.91 -7.87
N TYR A 255 -10.31 10.24 -7.95
CA TYR A 255 -10.53 8.87 -7.49
C TYR A 255 -11.62 8.21 -8.35
N PRO A 256 -11.55 6.91 -8.72
CA PRO A 256 -10.47 5.94 -8.44
C PRO A 256 -9.17 6.25 -9.21
N ARG A 257 -8.17 5.38 -9.03
CA ARG A 257 -6.80 5.50 -9.58
C ARG A 257 -6.73 5.61 -11.10
N ASP A 258 -7.63 4.96 -11.82
CA ASP A 258 -7.53 4.86 -13.28
C ASP A 258 -7.85 6.19 -13.97
N ILE A 259 -6.94 6.62 -14.86
CA ILE A 259 -7.04 7.86 -15.63
C ILE A 259 -6.31 7.74 -16.97
N ALA A 260 -6.90 8.26 -18.05
CA ALA A 260 -6.22 8.45 -19.33
C ALA A 260 -6.02 9.95 -19.61
N LEU A 261 -4.77 10.40 -19.59
CA LEU A 261 -4.32 11.78 -19.87
C LEU A 261 -3.66 11.86 -21.26
N SER A 262 -4.31 12.43 -22.26
CA SER A 262 -3.77 12.61 -23.61
C SER A 262 -3.67 14.07 -24.03
N TRP A 263 -2.75 14.36 -24.97
CA TRP A 263 -2.71 15.65 -25.66
C TRP A 263 -3.33 15.54 -27.04
N LEU A 264 -4.23 16.47 -27.36
CA LEU A 264 -4.87 16.60 -28.66
C LEU A 264 -4.36 17.85 -29.36
N ARG A 265 -3.87 17.74 -30.60
CA ARG A 265 -3.54 18.87 -31.49
C ARG A 265 -4.64 18.99 -32.53
N LYS A 266 -5.38 20.11 -32.53
CA LYS A 266 -6.57 20.33 -33.40
C LYS A 266 -7.64 19.21 -33.33
N GLY A 267 -7.66 18.42 -32.25
CA GLY A 267 -8.58 17.28 -32.05
C GLY A 267 -7.98 15.90 -32.34
N GLU A 268 -6.79 15.81 -32.94
CA GLU A 268 -6.08 14.55 -33.17
C GLU A 268 -5.17 14.21 -31.98
N SER A 269 -5.19 12.96 -31.51
CA SER A 269 -4.32 12.55 -30.40
C SER A 269 -2.84 12.50 -30.80
N ARG A 270 -1.99 12.89 -29.86
CA ARG A 270 -0.54 13.02 -30.00
C ARG A 270 0.19 12.06 -29.04
N GLU A 271 -0.29 10.82 -28.94
CA GLU A 271 0.26 9.81 -28.00
C GLU A 271 1.77 9.62 -28.13
N GLN A 272 2.32 9.59 -29.36
CA GLN A 272 3.76 9.41 -29.59
C GLN A 272 4.61 10.60 -29.13
N GLU A 273 4.03 11.80 -29.11
CA GLU A 273 4.66 13.05 -28.66
C GLU A 273 4.37 13.30 -27.15
N THR A 274 3.48 12.51 -26.54
CA THR A 274 3.01 12.68 -25.16
C THR A 274 3.82 11.82 -24.20
N TRP A 275 4.62 12.44 -23.35
CA TRP A 275 5.23 11.76 -22.21
C TRP A 275 4.29 11.78 -21.01
N ARG A 276 3.90 10.61 -20.50
CA ARG A 276 3.01 10.48 -19.34
C ARG A 276 3.83 10.18 -18.08
N GLY A 277 3.55 10.92 -17.01
CA GLY A 277 4.03 10.60 -15.67
C GLY A 277 3.28 9.41 -15.07
N GLY A 278 3.80 8.89 -13.94
CA GLY A 278 3.10 7.89 -13.15
C GLY A 278 1.87 8.46 -12.45
N VAL A 279 0.87 7.62 -12.19
CA VAL A 279 -0.23 7.95 -11.27
C VAL A 279 0.26 7.74 -9.84
N LEU A 280 0.33 8.82 -9.07
CA LEU A 280 0.85 8.84 -7.70
C LEU A 280 -0.27 9.13 -6.68
N PRO A 281 -0.24 8.50 -5.48
CA PRO A 281 -1.23 8.74 -4.43
C PRO A 281 -0.99 10.06 -3.70
N ASN A 282 -2.07 10.66 -3.22
CA ASN A 282 -2.10 11.80 -2.30
C ASN A 282 -2.41 11.33 -0.87
N GLY A 283 -2.10 12.16 0.13
CA GLY A 283 -2.34 11.85 1.55
C GLY A 283 -3.82 11.79 1.98
N ASP A 284 -4.74 12.28 1.14
CA ASP A 284 -6.19 12.25 1.32
C ASP A 284 -6.87 11.02 0.68
N GLY A 285 -6.08 10.11 0.08
CA GLY A 285 -6.58 8.94 -0.65
C GLY A 285 -7.06 9.23 -2.07
N THR A 286 -6.83 10.44 -2.60
CA THR A 286 -6.96 10.73 -4.03
C THR A 286 -5.65 10.48 -4.77
N TYR A 287 -5.61 10.72 -6.07
CA TYR A 287 -4.43 10.60 -6.92
C TYR A 287 -4.09 11.90 -7.65
N HIS A 288 -2.85 12.01 -8.10
CA HIS A 288 -2.43 12.96 -9.11
C HIS A 288 -1.67 12.26 -10.24
N ALA A 289 -1.71 12.85 -11.44
CA ALA A 289 -1.02 12.38 -12.63
C ALA A 289 -0.76 13.55 -13.57
N TRP A 290 0.20 13.40 -14.49
CA TRP A 290 0.53 14.45 -15.45
C TRP A 290 0.95 13.89 -16.81
N ALA A 291 0.82 14.72 -17.84
CA ALA A 291 1.29 14.43 -19.19
C ALA A 291 1.92 15.68 -19.81
N THR A 292 3.08 15.53 -20.42
CA THR A 292 3.81 16.61 -21.10
C THR A 292 3.91 16.39 -22.60
N VAL A 293 4.00 17.48 -23.35
CA VAL A 293 4.25 17.49 -24.80
C VAL A 293 5.17 18.65 -25.16
N GLU A 294 6.05 18.46 -26.14
CA GLU A 294 6.90 19.52 -26.69
C GLU A 294 6.33 19.99 -28.04
N LEU A 295 6.31 21.31 -28.26
CA LEU A 295 5.70 21.92 -29.45
C LEU A 295 6.39 23.23 -29.86
N ASP A 296 6.16 23.68 -31.09
CA ASP A 296 6.53 25.04 -31.52
C ASP A 296 5.69 26.05 -30.71
N PRO A 297 6.30 27.05 -30.03
CA PRO A 297 5.58 28.06 -29.26
C PRO A 297 4.40 28.73 -29.98
N ARG A 298 4.46 28.85 -31.32
CA ARG A 298 3.39 29.41 -32.18
C ARG A 298 2.13 28.55 -32.22
N GLU A 299 2.27 27.25 -31.94
CA GLU A 299 1.17 26.29 -31.98
C GLU A 299 0.49 26.07 -30.63
N ARG A 300 0.92 26.74 -29.56
CA ARG A 300 0.43 26.52 -28.19
C ARG A 300 -1.10 26.51 -28.07
N GLY A 301 -1.81 27.39 -28.78
CA GLY A 301 -3.28 27.46 -28.78
C GLY A 301 -4.00 26.35 -29.57
N LEU A 302 -3.27 25.50 -30.30
CA LEU A 302 -3.80 24.35 -31.04
C LEU A 302 -3.88 23.08 -30.20
N TYR A 303 -3.18 23.05 -29.06
CA TYR A 303 -3.08 21.89 -28.18
C TYR A 303 -4.07 22.00 -27.02
N ARG A 304 -4.73 20.89 -26.72
CA ARG A 304 -5.64 20.74 -25.58
C ARG A 304 -5.29 19.46 -24.84
N CYS A 305 -5.25 19.52 -23.52
CA CYS A 305 -5.15 18.33 -22.70
C CYS A 305 -6.54 17.72 -22.52
N HIS A 306 -6.62 16.40 -22.59
CA HIS A 306 -7.86 15.64 -22.54
C HIS A 306 -7.75 14.56 -21.44
N VAL A 307 -8.78 14.45 -20.61
CA VAL A 307 -8.92 13.38 -19.62
C VAL A 307 -10.17 12.57 -19.92
N GLU A 308 -9.95 11.28 -20.14
CA GLU A 308 -11.00 10.27 -20.30
C GLU A 308 -10.97 9.30 -19.12
N ARG A 309 -12.17 8.99 -18.60
CA ARG A 309 -12.43 7.98 -17.55
C ARG A 309 -13.87 7.52 -17.66
N GLU A 310 -14.12 6.25 -17.33
CA GLU A 310 -15.47 5.68 -17.22
C GLU A 310 -16.37 6.44 -16.21
N SER A 311 -15.79 7.05 -15.18
CA SER A 311 -16.51 7.86 -14.19
C SER A 311 -16.87 9.29 -14.63
N LEU A 312 -16.51 9.69 -15.86
CA LEU A 312 -16.79 11.01 -16.41
C LEU A 312 -17.81 10.90 -17.55
N ALA A 313 -18.99 11.49 -17.37
CA ALA A 313 -20.05 11.49 -18.39
C ALA A 313 -19.67 12.23 -19.69
N GLN A 314 -18.68 13.14 -19.61
CA GLN A 314 -18.01 13.78 -20.73
C GLN A 314 -16.52 13.92 -20.40
N PRO A 315 -15.61 13.80 -21.37
CA PRO A 315 -14.18 14.04 -21.14
C PRO A 315 -13.91 15.46 -20.62
N LEU A 316 -12.92 15.58 -19.74
CA LEU A 316 -12.47 16.89 -19.25
C LEU A 316 -11.40 17.43 -20.18
N VAL A 317 -11.58 18.68 -20.63
CA VAL A 317 -10.65 19.37 -21.54
C VAL A 317 -10.03 20.55 -20.82
N ALA A 318 -8.70 20.67 -20.88
CA ALA A 318 -7.96 21.78 -20.30
C ALA A 318 -7.06 22.45 -21.34
N VAL A 319 -6.99 23.77 -21.29
CA VAL A 319 -6.28 24.62 -22.25
C VAL A 319 -5.20 25.42 -21.50
N TRP A 320 -4.14 25.79 -22.21
CA TRP A 320 -3.13 26.70 -21.69
C TRP A 320 -3.73 28.01 -21.17
N GLY A 321 -3.31 28.46 -19.98
CA GLY A 321 -3.63 29.79 -19.45
C GLY A 321 -5.00 29.92 -18.79
N GLU A 322 -5.84 28.88 -18.86
CA GLU A 322 -7.13 28.82 -18.16
C GLU A 322 -7.06 27.79 -17.01
N ALA A 323 -7.60 28.16 -15.85
CA ALA A 323 -7.83 27.20 -14.77
C ALA A 323 -9.05 26.34 -15.16
N GLY A 324 -8.82 25.07 -15.50
CA GLY A 324 -9.88 24.18 -15.96
C GLY A 324 -10.84 23.80 -14.83
N GLY A 325 -11.97 24.50 -14.72
CA GLY A 325 -12.94 24.27 -13.66
C GLY A 325 -14.36 24.73 -13.99
N SER A 326 -15.32 23.84 -13.70
CA SER A 326 -16.73 24.15 -13.40
C SER A 326 -17.59 24.76 -14.53
N SER A 327 -18.18 23.89 -15.36
CA SER A 327 -19.60 24.04 -15.70
C SER A 327 -20.45 23.35 -14.60
N LEU A 328 -21.00 24.16 -13.69
CA LEU A 328 -22.01 23.71 -12.72
C LEU A 328 -23.40 23.83 -13.34
N ASP A 329 -24.12 22.72 -13.45
CA ASP A 329 -25.58 22.71 -13.65
C ASP A 329 -26.25 22.51 -12.27
N PRO A 330 -26.95 23.53 -11.74
CA PRO A 330 -27.59 23.45 -10.44
C PRO A 330 -29.06 22.97 -10.56
N SER A 331 -29.29 21.71 -10.97
CA SER A 331 -30.66 21.18 -11.08
C SER A 331 -30.84 19.69 -10.78
N LEU A 332 -30.88 19.31 -9.50
CA LEU A 332 -31.82 18.29 -8.97
C LEU A 332 -31.71 18.20 -7.44
N GLY A 333 -32.82 18.47 -6.75
CA GLY A 333 -32.89 18.41 -5.29
C GLY A 333 -33.91 17.38 -4.79
N ARG A 334 -33.82 17.13 -3.48
CA ARG A 334 -34.88 16.57 -2.60
C ARG A 334 -35.09 15.04 -2.63
N GLY A 335 -34.24 14.34 -1.90
CA GLY A 335 -34.60 13.67 -0.64
C GLY A 335 -35.56 12.46 -0.64
N VAL A 336 -35.09 11.37 -0.02
CA VAL A 336 -35.92 10.36 0.66
C VAL A 336 -35.27 10.01 1.99
N THR A 337 -36.05 10.04 3.07
CA THR A 337 -35.68 9.48 4.39
C THR A 337 -36.07 8.02 4.46
N ALA A 338 -35.18 7.15 4.96
CA ALA A 338 -35.54 5.79 5.37
C ALA A 338 -34.70 5.38 6.60
N GLU A 339 -35.37 5.01 7.69
CA GLU A 339 -34.75 4.37 8.85
C GLU A 339 -34.40 2.90 8.52
N PRO A 340 -33.27 2.36 9.03
CA PRO A 340 -33.01 0.93 9.01
C PRO A 340 -33.51 0.29 10.32
N ALA A 341 -34.74 -0.23 10.30
CA ALA A 341 -35.27 -1.06 11.39
C ALA A 341 -35.14 -2.55 11.07
N TRP A 342 -34.04 -3.20 11.49
CA TRP A 342 -34.03 -4.60 11.91
C TRP A 342 -32.76 -4.99 12.69
N ILE A 343 -32.95 -5.74 13.78
CA ILE A 343 -31.91 -6.38 14.58
C ILE A 343 -32.18 -7.89 14.60
N SER A 344 -31.23 -8.70 14.14
CA SER A 344 -31.02 -10.09 14.55
C SER A 344 -29.70 -10.59 13.92
N ALA A 345 -28.58 -10.61 14.65
CA ALA A 345 -28.21 -11.63 15.64
C ALA A 345 -27.86 -13.00 15.02
N TRP A 346 -26.55 -13.29 14.90
CA TRP A 346 -26.00 -14.64 15.03
C TRP A 346 -24.62 -14.56 15.70
N ALA A 347 -24.32 -15.56 16.54
CA ALA A 347 -23.08 -15.65 17.30
C ALA A 347 -22.47 -17.05 17.16
N ARG A 348 -21.14 -17.12 17.34
CA ARG A 348 -20.31 -18.33 17.51
C ARG A 348 -20.22 -19.30 16.32
N VAL A 349 -19.02 -19.35 15.73
CA VAL A 349 -18.35 -20.64 15.46
C VAL A 349 -16.92 -20.53 15.98
N LEU A 350 -16.67 -21.19 17.12
CA LEU A 350 -15.34 -21.65 17.53
C LEU A 350 -15.40 -23.18 17.48
N ASP A 351 -14.42 -23.80 16.82
CA ASP A 351 -14.22 -25.26 16.88
C ASP A 351 -12.77 -25.55 17.27
N PRO A 352 -12.50 -26.19 18.42
CA PRO A 352 -11.16 -26.45 18.92
C PRO A 352 -10.65 -27.86 18.56
N SER A 353 -9.47 -27.98 17.94
CA SER A 353 -8.83 -29.29 17.75
C SER A 353 -7.29 -29.26 17.88
N LEU A 354 -6.80 -29.81 19.01
CA LEU A 354 -5.55 -30.57 19.19
C LEU A 354 -4.21 -29.83 18.93
N GLY A 355 -3.13 -29.99 19.72
CA GLY A 355 -2.89 -30.90 20.85
C GLY A 355 -1.49 -31.54 20.75
N ARG A 356 -0.58 -31.19 21.70
CA ARG A 356 0.78 -31.72 21.93
C ARG A 356 1.89 -31.50 20.87
N GLY A 357 2.88 -30.68 21.25
CA GLY A 357 4.27 -31.12 21.42
C GLY A 357 5.16 -31.32 20.18
N VAL A 358 5.89 -30.28 19.79
CA VAL A 358 7.14 -30.36 19.02
C VAL A 358 8.15 -29.36 19.61
N THR A 359 9.43 -29.71 19.62
CA THR A 359 10.56 -28.87 20.07
C THR A 359 10.71 -27.61 19.24
N VAL A 360 10.99 -26.48 19.90
CA VAL A 360 11.14 -25.17 19.26
C VAL A 360 12.59 -24.97 18.79
N GLU A 361 12.84 -25.11 17.49
CA GLU A 361 13.95 -24.39 16.83
C GLU A 361 13.52 -22.94 16.54
N PRO A 362 14.45 -21.96 16.55
CA PRO A 362 14.11 -20.55 16.34
C PRO A 362 13.59 -20.27 14.91
N ALA A 363 12.59 -19.38 14.83
CA ALA A 363 11.65 -19.15 13.73
C ALA A 363 12.21 -18.98 12.30
N TRP A 364 11.44 -19.43 11.30
CA TRP A 364 11.69 -19.19 9.85
C TRP A 364 10.45 -18.67 9.06
N ILE A 365 9.22 -19.02 9.46
CA ILE A 365 7.94 -18.38 9.08
C ILE A 365 6.98 -18.66 10.25
N PRO A 366 6.22 -17.69 10.80
CA PRO A 366 5.38 -17.96 11.95
C PRO A 366 4.21 -18.88 11.55
N ALA A 367 4.01 -19.92 12.34
CA ALA A 367 2.74 -20.62 12.38
C ALA A 367 1.66 -19.61 12.81
N TRP A 368 0.71 -19.38 11.90
CA TRP A 368 -0.55 -18.66 12.02
C TRP A 368 -0.92 -17.89 13.31
N PRO A 369 -1.45 -16.65 13.19
CA PRO A 369 -1.95 -15.85 14.31
C PRO A 369 -3.23 -16.40 14.99
N GLY A 370 -3.66 -17.62 14.67
CA GLY A 370 -4.75 -18.32 15.37
C GLY A 370 -4.27 -19.32 16.43
N CYS A 371 -2.98 -19.63 16.49
CA CYS A 371 -2.42 -20.62 17.41
C CYS A 371 -1.88 -19.95 18.69
N ASN A 372 -2.78 -19.71 19.64
CA ASN A 372 -2.40 -19.22 20.96
C ASN A 372 -1.77 -20.36 21.80
N CYS A 373 -0.46 -20.55 21.68
CA CYS A 373 0.32 -21.35 22.63
C CYS A 373 0.51 -20.52 23.92
N GLY A 374 -0.47 -20.59 24.83
CA GLY A 374 -0.46 -19.80 26.05
C GLY A 374 0.75 -20.11 26.94
N ALA A 375 1.55 -19.08 27.22
CA ALA A 375 2.53 -19.11 28.30
C ALA A 375 1.79 -18.94 29.63
N SER A 376 1.77 -20.01 30.44
CA SER A 376 1.36 -19.94 31.83
C SER A 376 2.48 -19.34 32.68
N LEU A 377 2.31 -18.11 33.19
CA LEU A 377 3.12 -17.61 34.30
C LEU A 377 2.48 -17.99 35.64
N ASP A 378 2.97 -19.13 36.15
CA ASP A 378 3.31 -19.45 37.54
C ASP A 378 2.64 -18.71 38.73
N PRO A 379 2.14 -19.46 39.72
CA PRO A 379 2.01 -19.00 41.10
C PRO A 379 2.66 -19.97 42.12
N SER A 380 3.98 -20.18 42.09
CA SER A 380 4.66 -21.02 43.10
C SER A 380 6.09 -20.64 43.53
N LEU A 381 6.81 -19.73 42.86
CA LEU A 381 8.18 -19.33 43.26
C LEU A 381 8.31 -17.87 43.73
N ALA A 382 7.61 -17.58 44.83
CA ALA A 382 7.90 -16.45 45.72
C ALA A 382 7.65 -16.86 47.18
N GLY A 383 8.53 -17.69 47.74
CA GLY A 383 8.43 -18.12 49.15
C GLY A 383 9.49 -19.14 49.56
N VAL A 384 10.39 -18.70 50.46
CA VAL A 384 11.57 -19.39 51.04
C VAL A 384 12.80 -19.42 50.13
#